data_AF-A0A2M9ZNX4-F1
#
_entry.id   AF-A0A2M9ZNX4-F1
#
_cell.length_a   1.000
_cell.length_b   1.000
_cell.length_c   1.000
_cell.angle_alpha   90.00
_cell.angle_beta   90.00
_cell.angle_gamma   90.00
#
_symmetry.space_group_name_H-M   'P 1'
#
loop_
_entity.id
_entity.type
_entity.pdbx_description
1 polymer ?
#
loop_
_entity_poly.entity_id
_entity_poly.type
_entity_poly.pdbx_seq_one_letter_code
_entity_poly.pdbx_strand_id
1 'polypeptide(L)'
;MNSRILLLIYLVAIPLFAEGTGVTLGKRINIRQEPQAKSKILQTIPADLSLVRVIDASSIQNKEEELDPGKPENWRKIEWQNIQGFVFASLIAVFSDQESADRFRSENEKFRSEVRGNYQFFAEEEKIFDLIFSEDGTLRFQGEIVEGDHILVEKGEGRFFLYKNELILQIHVEGEFAPDGRSWSEYFALANGRKPSSKKELNEFIRARQFYKENRKYSIPRSELKEKLQKK
;
A
#
# COMPACT_ATOMS: atom_id res chain seq x y z
N MET A 1 -42.74 48.71 -35.56
CA MET A 1 -42.52 47.28 -35.28
C MET A 1 -41.10 47.13 -34.74
N ASN A 2 -40.93 47.12 -33.42
CA ASN A 2 -39.63 46.96 -32.77
C ASN A 2 -39.66 45.71 -31.90
N SER A 3 -39.23 44.57 -32.46
CA SER A 3 -39.04 43.34 -31.70
C SER A 3 -37.69 43.36 -31.02
N ARG A 4 -37.70 43.63 -29.70
CA ARG A 4 -36.54 43.42 -28.82
C ARG A 4 -36.38 41.92 -28.59
N ILE A 5 -35.31 41.35 -29.15
CA ILE A 5 -34.85 39.99 -28.80
C ILE A 5 -34.11 40.13 -27.46
N LEU A 6 -34.71 39.63 -26.38
CA LEU A 6 -34.02 39.36 -25.13
C LEU A 6 -33.27 38.04 -25.28
N LEU A 7 -31.95 38.09 -25.33
CA LEU A 7 -31.09 36.92 -25.22
C LEU A 7 -30.92 36.59 -23.72
N LEU A 8 -31.67 35.61 -23.22
CA LEU A 8 -31.45 35.05 -21.88
C LEU A 8 -30.24 34.12 -21.94
N ILE A 9 -29.09 34.58 -21.44
CA ILE A 9 -27.94 33.71 -21.19
C ILE A 9 -28.19 32.98 -19.87
N TYR A 10 -28.64 31.72 -19.94
CA TYR A 10 -28.60 30.80 -18.81
C TYR A 10 -27.12 30.45 -18.54
N LEU A 11 -26.49 31.17 -17.62
CA LEU A 11 -25.27 30.73 -16.95
C LEU A 11 -25.63 29.52 -16.09
N VAL A 12 -25.60 28.33 -16.70
CA VAL A 12 -25.54 27.08 -15.93
C VAL A 12 -24.20 27.12 -15.21
N ALA A 13 -24.23 27.39 -13.91
CA ALA A 13 -23.09 27.22 -13.04
C ALA A 13 -22.75 25.73 -13.05
N ILE A 14 -21.86 25.32 -13.96
CA ILE A 14 -21.27 23.99 -13.92
C ILE A 14 -20.47 23.95 -12.63
N PRO A 15 -20.82 23.09 -11.65
CA PRO A 15 -19.97 22.91 -10.49
C PRO A 15 -18.60 22.50 -11.02
N LEU A 16 -17.62 23.38 -10.82
CA LEU A 16 -16.21 23.08 -11.03
C LEU A 16 -15.86 22.02 -9.99
N PHE A 17 -16.12 20.75 -10.31
CA PHE A 17 -15.47 19.66 -9.60
C PHE A 17 -13.98 19.86 -9.82
N ALA A 18 -13.22 19.92 -8.72
CA ALA A 18 -11.77 19.93 -8.80
C ALA A 18 -11.37 18.59 -9.44
N GLU A 19 -10.99 18.63 -10.71
CA GLU A 19 -10.39 17.50 -11.40
C GLU A 19 -8.90 17.46 -11.07
N GLY A 20 -8.35 16.25 -10.99
CA GLY A 20 -6.92 16.05 -10.77
C GLY A 20 -6.39 14.90 -11.62
N THR A 21 -5.07 14.73 -11.61
CA THR A 21 -4.41 13.58 -12.23
C THR A 21 -3.95 12.62 -11.15
N GLY A 22 -4.26 11.34 -11.32
CA GLY A 22 -3.81 10.26 -10.43
C GLY A 22 -2.73 9.41 -11.09
N VAL A 23 -1.82 8.88 -10.28
CA VAL A 23 -0.86 7.84 -10.68
C VAL A 23 -1.12 6.59 -9.84
N THR A 24 -1.33 5.45 -10.50
CA THR A 24 -1.57 4.17 -9.81
C THR A 24 -0.33 3.65 -9.12
N LEU A 25 -0.48 3.09 -7.91
CA LEU A 25 0.63 2.58 -7.09
C LEU A 25 0.64 1.05 -6.95
N GLY A 26 -0.31 0.35 -7.58
CA GLY A 26 -0.47 -1.10 -7.48
C GLY A 26 -0.56 -1.81 -8.84
N LYS A 27 -0.15 -3.09 -8.84
CA LYS A 27 0.02 -3.91 -10.07
C LYS A 27 -1.28 -4.24 -10.75
N ARG A 28 -2.36 -4.29 -9.97
CA ARG A 28 -3.72 -4.48 -10.46
C ARG A 28 -4.66 -3.66 -9.62
N ILE A 29 -5.15 -2.57 -10.19
CA ILE A 29 -6.18 -1.77 -9.54
C ILE A 29 -7.52 -2.10 -10.19
N ASN A 30 -8.45 -2.56 -9.37
CA ASN A 30 -9.81 -2.85 -9.81
C ASN A 30 -10.65 -1.59 -9.71
N ILE A 31 -11.12 -1.09 -10.86
CA ILE A 31 -12.15 -0.07 -10.94
C ILE A 31 -13.48 -0.74 -10.62
N ARG A 32 -14.17 -0.26 -9.60
CA ARG A 32 -15.42 -0.85 -9.11
C ARG A 32 -16.61 0.05 -9.39
N GLN A 33 -17.80 -0.56 -9.46
CA GLN A 33 -19.03 0.18 -9.68
C GLN A 33 -19.43 1.07 -8.50
N GLU A 34 -19.13 0.63 -7.28
CA GLU A 34 -19.44 1.32 -6.02
C GLU A 34 -18.19 1.38 -5.13
N PRO A 35 -18.10 2.36 -4.19
CA PRO A 35 -16.96 2.56 -3.30
C PRO A 35 -16.90 1.52 -2.16
N GLN A 36 -16.79 0.24 -2.51
CA GLN A 36 -16.67 -0.86 -1.56
C GLN A 36 -15.95 -2.07 -2.15
N ALA A 37 -15.19 -2.79 -1.30
CA ALA A 37 -14.32 -3.89 -1.74
C ALA A 37 -15.07 -5.06 -2.40
N LYS A 38 -16.35 -5.28 -2.06
CA LYS A 38 -17.19 -6.36 -2.60
C LYS A 38 -17.97 -5.97 -3.86
N SER A 39 -17.90 -4.70 -4.29
CA SER A 39 -18.62 -4.24 -5.49
C SER A 39 -18.10 -4.90 -6.77
N LYS A 40 -18.96 -4.97 -7.79
CA LYS A 40 -18.63 -5.47 -9.13
C LYS A 40 -17.40 -4.73 -9.68
N ILE A 41 -16.45 -5.50 -10.20
CA ILE A 41 -15.29 -4.96 -10.92
C ILE A 41 -15.74 -4.62 -12.34
N LEU A 42 -15.52 -3.37 -12.75
CA LEU A 42 -15.78 -2.87 -14.09
C LEU A 42 -14.60 -3.11 -15.02
N GLN A 43 -13.39 -2.83 -14.53
CA GLN A 43 -12.14 -2.99 -15.27
C GLN A 43 -10.96 -3.13 -14.31
N THR A 44 -9.87 -3.73 -14.76
CA THR A 44 -8.60 -3.81 -14.03
C THR A 44 -7.51 -3.05 -14.78
N ILE A 45 -6.85 -2.12 -14.08
CA ILE A 45 -5.66 -1.41 -14.56
C ILE A 45 -4.45 -2.33 -14.36
N PRO A 46 -3.73 -2.76 -15.42
CA PRO A 46 -2.72 -3.82 -15.33
C PRO A 46 -1.29 -3.34 -15.00
N ALA A 47 -1.04 -2.02 -15.05
CA ALA A 47 0.30 -1.46 -14.90
C ALA A 47 0.42 -0.59 -13.64
N ASP A 48 1.49 -0.84 -12.88
CA ASP A 48 2.01 0.06 -11.85
C ASP A 48 2.40 1.39 -12.52
N LEU A 49 1.99 2.54 -11.94
CA LEU A 49 2.23 3.91 -12.45
C LEU A 49 1.43 4.34 -13.70
N SER A 50 0.24 3.78 -13.92
CA SER A 50 -0.71 4.27 -14.91
C SER A 50 -1.27 5.64 -14.52
N LEU A 51 -1.41 6.53 -15.48
CA LEU A 51 -2.12 7.80 -15.32
C LEU A 51 -3.63 7.57 -15.37
N VAL A 52 -4.35 8.20 -14.47
CA VAL A 52 -5.83 8.21 -14.42
C VAL A 52 -6.33 9.63 -14.20
N ARG A 53 -7.55 9.92 -14.64
CA ARG A 53 -8.22 11.17 -14.29
C ARG A 53 -8.99 10.98 -12.99
N VAL A 54 -8.84 11.90 -12.03
CA VAL A 54 -9.56 11.90 -10.76
C VAL A 54 -10.71 12.90 -10.87
N ILE A 55 -11.94 12.39 -10.77
CA ILE A 55 -13.17 13.19 -11.01
C ILE A 55 -13.65 13.88 -9.74
N ASP A 56 -13.50 13.23 -8.58
CA ASP A 56 -13.91 13.80 -7.31
C ASP A 56 -12.70 13.99 -6.40
N ALA A 57 -12.11 15.18 -6.50
CA ALA A 57 -11.00 15.59 -5.66
C ALA A 57 -11.47 16.45 -4.46
N SER A 58 -12.75 16.39 -4.07
CA SER A 58 -13.27 17.19 -2.93
C SER A 58 -12.57 16.91 -1.59
N SER A 59 -11.72 15.88 -1.53
CA SER A 59 -10.68 15.68 -0.52
C SER A 59 -9.29 15.38 -1.14
N ILE A 60 -8.64 16.39 -1.74
CA ILE A 60 -7.17 16.38 -1.97
C ILE A 60 -6.46 16.61 -0.62
N GLN A 61 -6.77 15.78 0.37
CA GLN A 61 -5.85 15.54 1.47
C GLN A 61 -5.46 14.09 1.36
N ASN A 62 -4.22 13.86 0.92
CA ASN A 62 -3.56 12.57 1.13
C ASN A 62 -3.37 12.44 2.64
N LYS A 63 -4.42 12.04 3.36
CA LYS A 63 -4.27 11.64 4.76
C LYS A 63 -3.46 10.35 4.75
N GLU A 64 -2.32 10.37 5.42
CA GLU A 64 -1.39 9.26 5.52
C GLU A 64 -1.85 8.18 6.51
N GLU A 65 -3.15 8.18 6.86
CA GLU A 65 -3.77 7.26 7.80
C GLU A 65 -4.01 5.89 7.15
N GLU A 66 -4.06 4.84 7.98
CA GLU A 66 -4.50 3.52 7.57
C GLU A 66 -5.97 3.59 7.14
N LEU A 67 -6.18 3.62 5.83
CA LEU A 67 -7.52 3.72 5.26
C LEU A 67 -8.22 2.36 5.39
N ASP A 68 -9.45 2.38 5.89
CA ASP A 68 -10.32 1.21 5.93
C ASP A 68 -11.06 1.07 4.58
N PRO A 69 -10.90 -0.03 3.82
CA PRO A 69 -11.63 -0.25 2.57
C PRO A 69 -13.14 -0.43 2.73
N GLY A 70 -13.63 -0.63 3.95
CA GLY A 70 -15.06 -0.64 4.29
C GLY A 70 -15.71 0.74 4.37
N LYS A 71 -14.91 1.82 4.36
CA LYS A 71 -15.39 3.21 4.46
C LYS A 71 -15.46 3.88 3.09
N PRO A 72 -16.65 4.30 2.61
CA PRO A 72 -16.82 4.89 1.28
C PRO A 72 -15.96 6.13 1.01
N GLU A 73 -15.67 6.94 2.03
CA GLU A 73 -14.82 8.13 1.93
C GLU A 73 -13.36 7.81 1.57
N ASN A 74 -12.93 6.56 1.73
CA ASN A 74 -11.61 6.09 1.36
C ASN A 74 -11.54 5.60 -0.09
N TRP A 75 -12.56 5.85 -0.89
CA TRP A 75 -12.61 5.51 -2.31
C TRP A 75 -12.63 6.78 -3.15
N ARG A 76 -11.90 6.75 -4.26
CA ARG A 76 -11.85 7.85 -5.22
C ARG A 76 -12.58 7.45 -6.48
N LYS A 77 -13.36 8.38 -7.03
CA LYS A 77 -13.93 8.22 -8.37
C LYS A 77 -12.88 8.62 -9.39
N ILE A 78 -12.57 7.71 -10.30
CA ILE A 78 -11.59 7.91 -11.36
C ILE A 78 -12.19 7.59 -12.73
N GLU A 79 -11.49 8.03 -13.77
CA GLU A 79 -11.67 7.59 -15.14
C GLU A 79 -10.35 7.05 -15.70
N TRP A 80 -10.44 5.90 -16.36
CA TRP A 80 -9.34 5.31 -17.10
C TRP A 80 -9.88 4.63 -18.36
N GLN A 81 -9.30 4.95 -19.52
CA GLN A 81 -9.73 4.40 -20.82
C GLN A 81 -11.25 4.48 -21.07
N ASN A 82 -11.88 5.61 -20.72
CA ASN A 82 -13.32 5.87 -20.82
C ASN A 82 -14.22 5.03 -19.88
N ILE A 83 -13.63 4.32 -18.91
CA ILE A 83 -14.37 3.66 -17.83
C ILE A 83 -14.27 4.52 -16.56
N GLN A 84 -15.43 4.88 -16.03
CA GLN A 84 -15.54 5.59 -14.76
C GLN A 84 -15.98 4.63 -13.65
N GLY A 85 -15.35 4.76 -12.48
CA GLY A 85 -15.73 3.99 -11.30
C GLY A 85 -14.89 4.37 -10.09
N PHE A 86 -14.92 3.51 -9.08
CA PHE A 86 -14.30 3.75 -7.79
C PHE A 86 -13.09 2.85 -7.58
N VAL A 87 -12.04 3.43 -7.02
CA VAL A 87 -10.80 2.75 -6.65
C VAL A 87 -10.43 3.15 -5.23
N PHE A 88 -9.74 2.26 -4.53
CA PHE A 88 -9.33 2.54 -3.17
C PHE A 88 -8.25 3.64 -3.15
N ALA A 89 -8.45 4.66 -2.32
CA ALA A 89 -7.67 5.90 -2.38
C ALA A 89 -6.17 5.69 -2.15
N SER A 90 -5.78 4.74 -1.29
CA SER A 90 -4.37 4.43 -1.01
C SER A 90 -3.61 3.85 -2.20
N LEU A 91 -4.32 3.39 -3.24
CA LEU A 91 -3.72 2.83 -4.45
C LEU A 91 -3.40 3.89 -5.51
N ILE A 92 -3.67 5.18 -5.24
CA ILE A 92 -3.49 6.28 -6.19
C ILE A 92 -2.85 7.48 -5.51
N ALA A 93 -1.73 7.95 -6.04
CA ALA A 93 -1.19 9.26 -5.72
C ALA A 93 -1.92 10.32 -6.56
N VAL A 94 -2.48 11.34 -5.92
CA VAL A 94 -3.27 12.39 -6.59
C VAL A 94 -2.46 13.69 -6.67
N PHE A 95 -2.51 14.33 -7.82
CA PHE A 95 -1.83 15.58 -8.16
C PHE A 95 -2.83 16.61 -8.70
N SER A 96 -2.52 17.89 -8.50
CA SER A 96 -3.29 19.02 -9.01
C SER A 96 -3.30 19.10 -10.54
N ASP A 97 -2.25 18.60 -11.17
CA ASP A 97 -1.98 18.77 -12.59
C ASP A 97 -1.22 17.58 -13.18
N GLN A 98 -1.34 17.44 -14.49
CA GLN A 98 -0.73 16.38 -15.28
C GLN A 98 0.80 16.41 -15.23
N GLU A 99 1.41 17.59 -15.22
CA GLU A 99 2.88 17.75 -15.22
C GLU A 99 3.49 17.16 -13.93
N SER A 100 2.89 17.44 -12.78
CA SER A 100 3.29 16.90 -11.48
C SER A 100 3.15 15.38 -11.43
N ALA A 101 2.06 14.84 -11.97
CA ALA A 101 1.84 13.40 -12.06
C ALA A 101 2.87 12.71 -12.98
N ASP A 102 3.17 13.31 -14.14
CA ASP A 102 4.17 12.83 -15.08
C ASP A 102 5.58 12.83 -14.47
N ARG A 103 5.91 13.89 -13.73
CA ARG A 103 7.18 13.99 -13.00
C ARG A 103 7.29 12.90 -11.96
N PHE A 104 6.26 12.71 -11.13
CA PHE A 104 6.23 11.64 -10.14
C PHE A 104 6.41 10.25 -10.77
N ARG A 105 5.71 9.98 -11.87
CA ARG A 105 5.83 8.72 -12.62
C ARG A 105 7.27 8.52 -13.13
N SER A 106 7.82 9.52 -13.83
CA SER A 106 9.15 9.43 -14.44
C SER A 106 10.25 9.26 -13.39
N GLU A 107 10.17 10.01 -12.28
CA GLU A 107 11.09 9.86 -11.15
C GLU A 107 11.02 8.46 -10.54
N ASN A 108 9.82 7.89 -10.41
CA ASN A 108 9.65 6.53 -9.90
C ASN A 108 10.14 5.44 -10.85
N GLU A 109 9.89 5.56 -12.15
CA GLU A 109 10.41 4.63 -13.16
C GLU A 109 11.94 4.62 -13.16
N LYS A 110 12.56 5.81 -13.12
CA LYS A 110 14.01 5.96 -13.00
C LYS A 110 14.52 5.37 -11.69
N PHE A 111 13.91 5.73 -10.57
CA PHE A 111 14.31 5.24 -9.25
C PHE A 111 14.24 3.71 -9.16
N ARG A 112 13.16 3.09 -9.63
CA ARG A 112 13.00 1.62 -9.66
C ARG A 112 14.11 0.94 -10.46
N SER A 113 14.51 1.53 -11.57
CA SER A 113 15.63 1.04 -12.38
C SER A 113 16.97 1.13 -11.64
N GLU A 114 17.17 2.21 -10.85
CA GLU A 114 18.39 2.44 -10.07
C GLU A 114 18.52 1.51 -8.85
N VAL A 115 17.40 1.24 -8.16
CA VAL A 115 17.40 0.47 -6.90
C VAL A 115 17.02 -1.00 -7.04
N ARG A 116 16.81 -1.50 -8.27
CA ARG A 116 16.54 -2.93 -8.47
C ARG A 116 17.69 -3.80 -7.95
N GLY A 117 17.36 -4.91 -7.32
CA GLY A 117 18.33 -5.87 -6.80
C GLY A 117 18.00 -6.38 -5.40
N ASN A 118 18.98 -7.04 -4.78
CA ASN A 118 18.86 -7.62 -3.45
C ASN A 118 19.54 -6.72 -2.41
N TYR A 119 18.86 -6.49 -1.30
CA TYR A 119 19.29 -5.58 -0.24
C TYR A 119 19.08 -6.21 1.13
N GLN A 120 19.88 -5.78 2.09
CA GLN A 120 19.60 -5.92 3.51
C GLN A 120 18.99 -4.61 4.00
N PHE A 121 17.84 -4.71 4.67
CA PHE A 121 17.20 -3.58 5.32
C PHE A 121 17.48 -3.60 6.82
N PHE A 122 17.87 -2.43 7.31
CA PHE A 122 18.14 -2.16 8.71
C PHE A 122 17.13 -1.10 9.17
N ALA A 123 16.38 -1.33 10.25
CA ALA A 123 15.84 -0.22 11.01
C ALA A 123 16.70 -0.04 12.25
N GLU A 124 17.09 1.20 12.50
CA GLU A 124 18.14 1.52 13.47
C GLU A 124 19.45 0.79 13.14
N GLU A 125 19.95 -0.07 14.03
CA GLU A 125 21.22 -0.80 13.91
C GLU A 125 21.06 -2.31 13.72
N GLU A 126 19.84 -2.84 13.79
CA GLU A 126 19.58 -4.27 13.64
C GLU A 126 19.17 -4.60 12.21
N LYS A 127 19.78 -5.64 11.64
CA LYS A 127 19.33 -6.19 10.36
C LYS A 127 17.96 -6.81 10.60
N ILE A 128 16.94 -6.28 9.94
CA ILE A 128 15.58 -6.77 10.14
C ILE A 128 15.19 -7.75 9.03
N PHE A 129 15.56 -7.48 7.78
CA PHE A 129 15.12 -8.35 6.67
C PHE A 129 15.95 -8.20 5.39
N ASP A 130 15.83 -9.21 4.55
CA ASP A 130 16.29 -9.20 3.17
C ASP A 130 15.16 -8.73 2.25
N LEU A 131 15.48 -7.77 1.38
CA LEU A 131 14.57 -7.20 0.39
C LEU A 131 15.05 -7.53 -1.03
N ILE A 132 14.09 -7.78 -1.92
CA ILE A 132 14.32 -7.89 -3.35
C ILE A 132 13.46 -6.83 -4.04
N PHE A 133 14.08 -5.80 -4.60
CA PHE A 133 13.40 -4.77 -5.38
C PHE A 133 13.37 -5.14 -6.86
N SER A 134 12.18 -5.12 -7.44
CA SER A 134 11.94 -5.34 -8.86
C SER A 134 11.67 -4.03 -9.59
N GLU A 135 11.93 -4.02 -10.90
CA GLU A 135 11.73 -2.85 -11.77
C GLU A 135 10.25 -2.44 -11.91
N ASP A 136 9.32 -3.38 -11.73
CA ASP A 136 7.88 -3.10 -11.72
C ASP A 136 7.39 -2.42 -10.42
N GLY A 137 8.29 -2.15 -9.47
CA GLY A 137 7.96 -1.57 -8.17
C GLY A 137 7.46 -2.58 -7.15
N THR A 138 7.49 -3.88 -7.46
CA THR A 138 7.28 -4.92 -6.44
C THR A 138 8.51 -5.05 -5.55
N LEU A 139 8.28 -5.32 -4.27
CA LEU A 139 9.32 -5.82 -3.38
C LEU A 139 8.93 -7.20 -2.85
N ARG A 140 9.92 -8.06 -2.66
CA ARG A 140 9.79 -9.26 -1.81
C ARG A 140 10.60 -9.07 -0.56
N PHE A 141 10.12 -9.68 0.49
CA PHE A 141 10.65 -9.55 1.84
C PHE A 141 10.82 -10.94 2.43
N GLN A 142 11.93 -11.17 3.13
CA GLN A 142 12.15 -12.34 3.97
C GLN A 142 13.06 -11.98 5.14
N GLY A 143 12.68 -12.39 6.35
CA GLY A 143 13.45 -12.17 7.56
C GLY A 143 13.32 -13.34 8.53
N GLU A 144 14.35 -13.54 9.34
CA GLU A 144 14.30 -14.40 10.52
C GLU A 144 14.76 -13.54 11.69
N ILE A 145 13.89 -13.38 12.68
CA ILE A 145 14.13 -12.57 13.87
C ILE A 145 14.07 -13.51 15.07
N VAL A 146 15.14 -13.52 15.88
CA VAL A 146 15.16 -14.26 17.14
C VAL A 146 14.73 -13.30 18.24
N GLU A 147 13.54 -13.49 18.79
CA GLU A 147 12.95 -12.63 19.81
C GLU A 147 12.85 -13.40 21.13
N GLY A 148 13.93 -13.34 21.93
CA GLY A 148 14.01 -14.01 23.22
C GLY A 148 13.96 -15.54 23.08
N ASP A 149 12.76 -16.10 23.14
CA ASP A 149 12.49 -17.54 23.28
C ASP A 149 11.76 -18.15 22.06
N HIS A 150 11.59 -17.36 21.00
CA HIS A 150 10.97 -17.79 19.75
C HIS A 150 11.74 -17.26 18.54
N ILE A 151 11.66 -18.05 17.47
CA ILE A 151 12.10 -17.67 16.13
C ILE A 151 10.88 -17.20 15.37
N LEU A 152 10.94 -15.99 14.85
CA LEU A 152 9.96 -15.39 13.98
C LEU A 152 10.48 -15.43 12.55
N VAL A 153 9.86 -16.24 11.70
CA VAL A 153 10.17 -16.28 10.27
C VAL A 153 9.11 -15.48 9.55
N GLU A 154 9.51 -14.35 8.98
CA GLU A 154 8.61 -13.50 8.22
C GLU A 154 8.94 -13.57 6.73
N LYS A 155 7.90 -13.61 5.90
CA LYS A 155 8.01 -13.44 4.45
C LYS A 155 6.90 -12.54 3.96
N GLY A 156 7.06 -11.97 2.78
CA GLY A 156 6.08 -11.00 2.31
C GLY A 156 6.34 -10.50 0.91
N GLU A 157 5.32 -9.84 0.39
CA GLU A 157 5.40 -9.10 -0.85
C GLU A 157 4.79 -7.71 -0.63
N GLY A 158 5.31 -6.74 -1.36
CA GLY A 158 4.91 -5.35 -1.18
C GLY A 158 5.15 -4.50 -2.40
N ARG A 159 5.02 -3.19 -2.20
CA ARG A 159 5.29 -2.15 -3.19
C ARG A 159 6.25 -1.13 -2.64
N PHE A 160 7.03 -0.55 -3.55
CA PHE A 160 7.84 0.61 -3.25
C PHE A 160 7.68 1.72 -4.28
N PHE A 161 7.76 2.95 -3.79
CA PHE A 161 7.76 4.15 -4.61
C PHE A 161 8.44 5.30 -3.86
N LEU A 162 9.00 6.24 -4.60
CA LEU A 162 9.53 7.49 -4.09
C LEU A 162 8.40 8.52 -4.04
N TYR A 163 8.16 9.11 -2.87
CA TYR A 163 7.19 10.19 -2.68
C TYR A 163 7.76 11.23 -1.73
N LYS A 164 7.72 12.52 -2.11
CA LYS A 164 8.24 13.64 -1.31
C LYS A 164 9.67 13.42 -0.76
N ASN A 165 10.58 12.90 -1.59
CA ASN A 165 11.95 12.53 -1.20
C ASN A 165 12.07 11.42 -0.14
N GLU A 166 11.05 10.60 0.03
CA GLU A 166 11.09 9.41 0.88
C GLU A 166 10.79 8.17 0.05
N LEU A 167 11.53 7.10 0.30
CA LEU A 167 11.18 5.76 -0.16
C LEU A 167 10.09 5.23 0.74
N ILE A 168 8.92 5.01 0.18
CA ILE A 168 7.80 4.37 0.85
C ILE A 168 7.83 2.89 0.53
N LEU A 169 7.85 2.04 1.56
CA LEU A 169 7.67 0.59 1.44
C LEU A 169 6.30 0.24 2.03
N GLN A 170 5.46 -0.44 1.27
CA GLN A 170 4.19 -1.00 1.73
C GLN A 170 4.25 -2.51 1.60
N ILE A 171 4.33 -3.23 2.72
CA ILE A 171 4.65 -4.66 2.75
C ILE A 171 3.48 -5.42 3.37
N HIS A 172 2.98 -6.45 2.69
CA HIS A 172 2.12 -7.46 3.28
C HIS A 172 3.02 -8.58 3.83
N VAL A 173 3.04 -8.71 5.15
CA VAL A 173 3.85 -9.67 5.88
C VAL A 173 2.99 -10.87 6.25
N GLU A 174 3.51 -12.05 6.00
CA GLU A 174 3.05 -13.33 6.55
C GLU A 174 4.16 -13.87 7.43
N GLY A 175 3.90 -14.03 8.72
CA GLY A 175 4.88 -14.55 9.67
C GLY A 175 4.46 -15.87 10.28
N GLU A 176 5.46 -16.68 10.59
CA GLU A 176 5.32 -17.93 11.33
C GLU A 176 6.20 -17.88 12.59
N PHE A 177 5.60 -18.21 13.72
CA PHE A 177 6.31 -18.34 14.99
C PHE A 177 6.69 -19.80 15.22
N ALA A 178 7.95 -20.03 15.58
CA ALA A 178 8.43 -21.30 16.07
C ALA A 178 9.05 -21.13 17.47
N PRO A 179 8.74 -21.99 18.45
CA PRO A 179 9.43 -21.97 19.74
C PRO A 179 10.92 -22.29 19.55
N ASP A 180 11.80 -21.44 20.09
CA ASP A 180 13.25 -21.58 19.90
C ASP A 180 13.78 -22.75 20.74
N GLY A 181 14.08 -23.87 20.08
CA GLY A 181 14.60 -25.08 20.72
C GLY A 181 13.67 -25.75 21.74
N ARG A 182 12.42 -25.27 21.90
CA ARG A 182 11.44 -25.76 22.89
C ARG A 182 10.22 -26.37 22.21
N SER A 183 9.48 -27.18 22.95
CA SER A 183 8.16 -27.64 22.50
C SER A 183 7.11 -26.54 22.66
N TRP A 184 6.04 -26.59 21.86
CA TRP A 184 4.89 -25.70 22.00
C TRP A 184 4.25 -25.75 23.40
N SER A 185 4.33 -26.88 24.11
CA SER A 185 3.82 -27.00 25.48
C SER A 185 4.68 -26.23 26.50
N GLU A 186 5.99 -26.19 26.31
CA GLU A 186 6.89 -25.40 27.16
C GLU A 186 6.70 -23.91 26.90
N TYR A 187 6.57 -23.53 25.63
CA TYR A 187 6.28 -22.15 25.24
C TYR A 187 4.90 -21.68 25.76
N PHE A 188 3.87 -22.55 25.69
CA PHE A 188 2.59 -22.28 26.34
C PHE A 188 2.78 -21.99 27.83
N ALA A 189 3.58 -22.80 28.53
CA ALA A 189 3.78 -22.66 29.96
C ALA A 189 4.48 -21.37 30.35
N LEU A 190 5.44 -20.92 29.54
CA LEU A 190 6.11 -19.63 29.72
C LEU A 190 5.13 -18.47 29.48
N ALA A 191 4.41 -18.49 28.36
CA ALA A 191 3.50 -17.40 27.99
C ALA A 191 2.30 -17.24 28.95
N ASN A 192 1.85 -18.33 29.58
CA ASN A 192 0.65 -18.34 30.42
C ASN A 192 0.94 -18.55 31.92
N GLY A 193 2.21 -18.74 32.30
CA GLY A 193 2.60 -19.07 33.68
C GLY A 193 2.06 -20.41 34.20
N ARG A 194 1.51 -21.27 33.33
CA ARG A 194 0.91 -22.56 33.67
C ARG A 194 0.94 -23.53 32.48
N LYS A 195 0.94 -24.83 32.77
CA LYS A 195 0.76 -25.86 31.73
C LYS A 195 -0.63 -25.75 31.07
N PRO A 196 -0.78 -26.19 29.81
CA PRO A 196 -2.08 -26.28 29.18
C PRO A 196 -2.94 -27.30 29.94
N SER A 197 -4.18 -26.91 30.21
CA SER A 197 -5.20 -27.74 30.86
C SER A 197 -5.72 -28.85 29.94
N SER A 198 -5.56 -28.69 28.62
CA SER A 198 -5.97 -29.67 27.62
C SER A 198 -5.17 -29.56 26.31
N LYS A 199 -5.20 -30.64 25.50
CA LYS A 199 -4.67 -30.61 24.13
C LYS A 199 -5.39 -29.59 23.23
N LYS A 200 -6.69 -29.37 23.47
CA LYS A 200 -7.49 -28.40 22.71
C LYS A 200 -6.97 -26.98 22.93
N GLU A 201 -6.73 -26.62 24.18
CA GLU A 201 -6.18 -25.32 24.56
C GLU A 201 -4.78 -25.10 23.97
N LEU A 202 -3.91 -26.10 24.03
CA LEU A 202 -2.60 -26.02 23.40
C LEU A 202 -2.71 -25.81 21.88
N ASN A 203 -3.61 -26.53 21.20
CA ASN A 203 -3.83 -26.38 19.76
C ASN A 203 -4.42 -25.01 19.39
N GLU A 204 -5.30 -24.45 20.21
CA GLU A 204 -5.83 -23.09 20.03
C GLU A 204 -4.72 -22.05 20.19
N PHE A 205 -3.86 -22.22 21.19
CA PHE A 205 -2.68 -21.38 21.39
C PHE A 205 -1.71 -21.45 20.19
N ILE A 206 -1.42 -22.66 19.69
CA ILE A 206 -0.59 -22.87 18.50
C ILE A 206 -1.23 -22.17 17.30
N ARG A 207 -2.51 -22.45 16.99
CA ARG A 207 -3.17 -21.85 15.82
C ARG A 207 -3.22 -20.32 15.86
N ALA A 208 -3.42 -19.74 17.03
CA ALA A 208 -3.47 -18.30 17.20
C ALA A 208 -2.11 -17.61 17.00
N ARG A 209 -0.99 -18.35 17.10
CA ARG A 209 0.37 -17.80 17.05
C ARG A 209 1.20 -18.35 15.90
N GLN A 210 0.87 -19.51 15.36
CA GLN A 210 1.68 -20.14 14.34
C GLN A 210 1.67 -19.31 13.06
N PHE A 211 0.60 -18.56 12.77
CA PHE A 211 0.52 -17.75 11.56
C PHE A 211 -0.18 -16.42 11.82
N TYR A 212 0.38 -15.34 11.30
CA TYR A 212 -0.29 -14.04 11.24
C TYR A 212 -0.07 -13.38 9.88
N LYS A 213 -0.92 -12.39 9.60
CA LYS A 213 -0.80 -11.52 8.44
C LYS A 213 -0.94 -10.07 8.88
N GLU A 214 -0.06 -9.22 8.40
CA GLU A 214 -0.02 -7.79 8.77
C GLU A 214 0.36 -6.95 7.55
N ASN A 215 -0.09 -5.70 7.49
CA ASN A 215 0.42 -4.72 6.54
C ASN A 215 1.35 -3.76 7.28
N ARG A 216 2.59 -3.60 6.81
CA ARG A 216 3.57 -2.66 7.36
C ARG A 216 3.88 -1.57 6.34
N LYS A 217 4.05 -0.35 6.83
CA LYS A 217 4.50 0.80 6.04
C LYS A 217 5.78 1.36 6.64
N TYR A 218 6.83 1.45 5.83
CA TYR A 218 8.07 2.13 6.19
C TYR A 218 8.21 3.37 5.32
N SER A 219 8.68 4.47 5.92
CA SER A 219 9.14 5.66 5.18
C SER A 219 10.62 5.85 5.47
N ILE A 220 11.43 5.91 4.43
CA ILE A 220 12.88 6.05 4.55
C ILE A 220 13.30 7.31 3.79
N PRO A 221 13.81 8.34 4.47
CA PRO A 221 14.32 9.53 3.80
C PRO A 221 15.39 9.18 2.76
N ARG A 222 15.37 9.86 1.61
CA ARG A 222 16.33 9.59 0.52
C ARG A 222 17.79 9.73 0.96
N SER A 223 18.06 10.60 1.94
CA SER A 223 19.37 10.79 2.58
C SER A 223 19.88 9.56 3.32
N GLU A 224 18.98 8.71 3.83
CA GLU A 224 19.30 7.56 4.69
C GLU A 224 19.35 6.23 3.91
N LEU A 225 18.96 6.23 2.63
CA LEU A 225 18.87 4.98 1.85
C LEU A 225 20.16 4.16 1.84
N LYS A 226 21.33 4.80 1.80
CA LYS A 226 22.61 4.09 1.79
C LYS A 226 22.91 3.37 3.11
N GLU A 227 22.43 3.94 4.22
CA GLU A 227 22.59 3.35 5.54
C GLU A 227 21.57 2.23 5.76
N LYS A 228 20.30 2.51 5.43
CA LYS A 228 19.16 1.61 5.69
C LYS A 228 19.05 0.47 4.67
N LEU A 229 19.57 0.63 3.45
CA LEU A 229 19.54 -0.37 2.39
C LEU A 229 20.96 -0.68 1.91
N GLN A 230 21.53 -1.77 2.41
CA GLN A 230 22.85 -2.23 1.99
C GLN A 230 22.69 -3.29 0.89
N LYS A 231 23.33 -3.05 -0.25
CA LYS A 231 23.25 -3.97 -1.39
C LYS A 231 23.98 -5.28 -1.06
N LYS A 232 23.33 -6.42 -1.33
CA LYS A 232 23.95 -7.75 -1.25
C LYS A 232 24.77 -8.09 -2.48
#